data_AF-A0AA50KFP7-F1
#
_entry.id   AF-A0AA50KFP7-F1
#
_cell.length_a   1.000
_cell.length_b   1.000
_cell.length_c   1.000
_cell.angle_alpha   90.00
_cell.angle_beta   90.00
_cell.angle_gamma   90.00
#
_symmetry.space_group_name_H-M   'P 1'
#
loop_
_entity.id
_entity.type
_entity.pdbx_description
1 polymer ?
#
loop_
_entity_poly.entity_id
_entity_poly.type
_entity_poly.pdbx_seq_one_letter_code
_entity_poly.pdbx_strand_id
1 'polypeptide(L)'
;MITLKDTDYILSDVSVKQITPNFYTESVNYIGNSKSRGLHRLEMEFTVTLENSIDVKRFNAFMLKVRGRLNPFQLVLSPEEYYNPLYTPIKTCKLVNRVDIGNNTITLTGFSGVIPAGSMFQFPNDTKIYTVLDDVRSNSSVEIFPACRFTQPENGNLNFNPSPMLRLVEDSFKVKYEKATEYKLSTMEVI
;
A
#
# COMPACT_ATOMS: atom_id res chain seq x y z
N MET A 1 -9.77 1.65 -14.95
CA MET A 1 -8.65 1.84 -14.02
C MET A 1 -7.46 1.04 -14.54
N ILE A 2 -6.25 1.60 -14.53
CA ILE A 2 -5.06 0.86 -14.97
C ILE A 2 -4.65 -0.05 -13.80
N THR A 3 -4.37 -1.32 -14.08
CA THR A 3 -4.05 -2.31 -13.04
C THR A 3 -2.86 -3.16 -13.47
N LEU A 4 -1.99 -3.47 -12.52
CA LEU A 4 -0.91 -4.42 -12.65
C LEU A 4 -1.16 -5.57 -11.66
N LYS A 5 -1.19 -6.81 -12.17
CA LYS A 5 -1.48 -8.00 -11.38
C LYS A 5 -0.35 -9.02 -11.53
N ASP A 6 -0.11 -9.76 -10.47
CA ASP A 6 0.79 -10.93 -10.45
C ASP A 6 0.27 -12.13 -11.25
N THR A 7 -1.04 -12.22 -11.47
CA THR A 7 -1.63 -13.21 -12.39
C THR A 7 -1.28 -12.94 -13.86
N ASP A 8 -1.01 -11.68 -14.20
CA ASP A 8 -0.72 -11.25 -15.56
C ASP A 8 0.80 -11.22 -15.85
N TYR A 9 1.61 -10.98 -14.81
CA TYR A 9 3.07 -10.90 -14.88
C TYR A 9 3.69 -11.51 -13.64
N ILE A 10 4.87 -12.11 -13.77
CA ILE A 10 5.61 -12.59 -12.61
C ILE A 10 6.13 -11.37 -11.84
N LEU A 11 5.62 -11.18 -10.62
CA LEU A 11 6.06 -10.12 -9.71
C LEU A 11 6.90 -10.73 -8.58
N SER A 12 8.08 -10.16 -8.33
CA SER A 12 8.99 -10.60 -7.27
C SER A 12 9.61 -9.43 -6.54
N ASP A 13 10.32 -9.72 -5.44
CA ASP A 13 11.15 -8.77 -4.69
C ASP A 13 10.41 -7.49 -4.25
N VAL A 14 9.18 -7.66 -3.79
CA VAL A 14 8.35 -6.56 -3.30
C VAL A 14 8.94 -6.01 -2.01
N SER A 15 9.35 -4.74 -2.05
CA SER A 15 9.86 -3.98 -0.93
C SER A 15 8.93 -2.80 -0.65
N VAL A 16 8.65 -2.55 0.63
CA VAL A 16 7.79 -1.46 1.08
C VAL A 16 8.59 -0.56 2.02
N LYS A 17 8.61 0.73 1.71
CA LYS A 17 9.25 1.76 2.50
C LYS A 17 8.18 2.75 3.00
N GLN A 18 8.10 2.88 4.32
CA GLN A 18 7.18 3.79 5.00
C GLN A 18 7.80 5.19 5.06
N ILE A 19 7.16 6.20 4.46
CA ILE A 19 7.64 7.58 4.47
C ILE A 19 6.81 8.40 5.46
N THR A 20 7.42 8.75 6.60
CA THR A 20 6.83 9.55 7.69
C THR A 20 7.63 10.84 7.90
N PRO A 21 7.44 11.85 7.03
CA PRO A 21 8.27 13.05 7.07
C PRO A 21 7.92 13.89 8.30
N ASN A 22 8.92 14.11 9.15
CA ASN A 22 8.83 14.97 10.33
C ASN A 22 9.77 16.15 10.17
N PHE A 23 9.41 17.30 10.74
CA PHE A 23 10.37 18.37 10.94
C PHE A 23 11.24 18.00 12.13
N TYR A 24 12.56 18.05 11.95
CA TYR A 24 13.53 17.81 13.00
C TYR A 24 14.55 18.94 12.97
N THR A 25 14.78 19.55 14.12
CA THR A 25 15.81 20.58 14.31
C THR A 25 16.61 20.24 15.54
N GLU A 26 17.93 20.36 15.45
CA GLU A 26 18.84 20.08 16.55
C GLU A 26 19.73 21.30 16.79
N SER A 27 19.83 21.71 18.06
CA SER A 27 20.72 22.81 18.46
C SER A 27 22.17 22.33 18.59
N VAL A 28 23.12 23.27 18.65
CA VAL A 28 24.56 22.98 18.87
C VAL A 28 24.81 22.22 20.20
N ASN A 29 23.87 22.31 21.14
CA ASN A 29 23.91 21.57 22.41
C ASN A 29 23.18 20.22 22.34
N TYR A 30 22.89 19.68 21.14
CA TYR A 30 22.20 18.41 20.91
C TYR A 30 20.75 18.35 21.46
N ILE A 31 20.15 19.49 21.82
CA ILE A 31 18.73 19.53 22.13
C ILE A 31 17.95 19.46 20.82
N GLY A 32 17.26 18.35 20.60
CA GLY A 32 16.40 18.09 19.46
C GLY A 32 14.96 18.53 19.70
N ASN A 33 14.35 19.15 18.69
CA ASN A 33 12.92 19.43 18.64
C ASN A 33 12.35 18.78 17.37
N SER A 34 11.27 18.02 17.52
CA SER A 34 10.61 17.32 16.43
C SER A 34 9.14 17.69 16.34
N LYS A 35 8.64 17.88 15.13
CA LYS A 35 7.23 18.15 14.86
C LYS A 35 6.73 17.27 13.72
N SER A 36 5.73 16.45 14.01
CA SER A 36 5.09 15.60 13.01
C SER A 36 4.32 16.44 12.00
N ARG A 37 4.38 16.04 10.73
CA ARG A 37 3.55 16.62 9.65
C ARG A 37 2.21 15.90 9.50
N GLY A 38 2.04 14.76 10.16
CA GLY A 38 0.86 13.89 9.97
C GLY A 38 0.73 13.33 8.55
N LEU A 39 1.78 13.44 7.73
CA LEU A 39 1.81 12.90 6.38
C LEU A 39 2.38 11.49 6.41
N HIS A 40 1.83 10.63 5.57
CA HIS A 40 2.31 9.28 5.41
C HIS A 40 2.17 8.85 3.94
N ARG A 41 3.18 8.18 3.40
CA ARG A 41 3.14 7.60 2.05
C ARG A 41 3.96 6.31 2.01
N LEU A 42 3.47 5.32 1.27
CA LEU A 42 4.26 4.14 0.93
C LEU A 42 5.07 4.39 -0.34
N GLU A 43 6.34 4.01 -0.32
CA GLU A 43 7.15 3.80 -1.52
C GLU A 43 7.30 2.30 -1.71
N MET A 44 6.99 1.80 -2.90
CA MET A 44 7.07 0.37 -3.21
C MET A 44 8.04 0.14 -4.36
N GLU A 45 8.89 -0.86 -4.19
CA GLU A 45 9.74 -1.37 -5.25
C GLU A 45 9.40 -2.83 -5.52
N PHE A 46 9.33 -3.24 -6.77
CA PHE A 46 9.11 -4.64 -7.13
C PHE A 46 9.69 -4.92 -8.52
N THR A 47 9.98 -6.18 -8.78
CA THR A 47 10.52 -6.66 -10.04
C THR A 47 9.39 -7.28 -10.87
N VAL A 48 9.33 -6.92 -12.15
CA VAL A 48 8.43 -7.52 -13.15
C VAL A 48 9.26 -8.36 -14.09
N THR A 49 9.02 -9.66 -14.13
CA THR A 49 9.71 -10.59 -15.04
C THR A 49 8.83 -10.90 -16.23
N LEU A 50 9.38 -10.69 -17.43
CA LEU A 50 8.71 -10.92 -18.71
C LEU A 50 9.36 -12.09 -19.44
N GLU A 51 8.64 -13.20 -19.56
CA GLU A 51 9.16 -14.43 -20.17
C GLU A 51 9.06 -14.40 -21.69
N ASN A 52 7.92 -13.94 -22.22
CA ASN A 52 7.58 -14.04 -23.63
C ASN A 52 7.47 -12.69 -24.33
N SER A 53 7.59 -12.71 -25.67
CA SER A 53 7.43 -11.50 -26.49
C SER A 53 6.04 -10.86 -26.39
N ILE A 54 5.01 -11.66 -26.06
CA ILE A 54 3.65 -11.19 -25.82
C ILE A 54 3.62 -10.34 -24.54
N ASP A 55 4.30 -10.78 -23.49
CA ASP A 55 4.35 -10.10 -22.19
C ASP A 55 5.12 -8.78 -22.32
N VAL A 56 6.21 -8.76 -23.09
CA VAL A 56 6.94 -7.53 -23.44
C VAL A 56 6.04 -6.51 -24.13
N LYS A 57 5.21 -6.93 -25.09
CA LYS A 57 4.27 -6.04 -25.78
C LYS A 57 3.17 -5.53 -24.85
N ARG A 58 2.60 -6.40 -24.02
CA ARG A 58 1.55 -6.05 -23.05
C ARG A 58 2.08 -5.07 -22.00
N PHE A 59 3.27 -5.34 -21.48
CA PHE A 59 3.93 -4.51 -20.50
C PHE A 59 4.33 -3.14 -21.08
N ASN A 60 4.83 -3.10 -22.31
CA ASN A 60 5.08 -1.82 -22.99
C ASN A 60 3.78 -1.01 -23.17
N ALA A 61 2.68 -1.66 -23.55
CA ALA A 61 1.37 -1.00 -23.62
C ALA A 61 0.88 -0.51 -22.25
N PHE A 62 1.16 -1.25 -21.17
CA PHE A 62 0.90 -0.81 -19.80
C PHE A 62 1.71 0.45 -19.45
N MET A 63 3.02 0.46 -19.69
CA MET A 63 3.88 1.62 -19.41
C MET A 63 3.44 2.86 -20.19
N LEU A 64 3.00 2.70 -21.44
CA LEU A 64 2.45 3.79 -22.26
C LEU A 64 1.05 4.26 -21.82
N LYS A 65 0.26 3.43 -21.14
CA LYS A 65 -1.00 3.85 -20.51
C LYS A 65 -0.74 4.65 -19.23
N VAL A 66 0.24 4.22 -18.44
CA VAL A 66 0.67 4.90 -17.21
C VAL A 66 1.29 6.27 -17.53
N ARG A 67 2.05 6.38 -18.63
CA ARG A 67 2.71 7.63 -19.07
C ARG A 67 3.57 8.25 -17.98
N GLY A 68 4.46 7.45 -17.39
CA GLY A 68 5.36 7.91 -16.33
C GLY A 68 4.62 8.25 -15.03
N ARG A 69 4.81 9.47 -14.53
CA ARG A 69 4.14 9.99 -13.33
C ARG A 69 2.72 10.48 -13.59
N LEU A 70 2.20 10.45 -14.82
CA LEU A 70 0.91 11.08 -15.12
C LEU A 70 -0.27 10.30 -14.53
N ASN A 71 -0.45 9.04 -14.94
CA ASN A 71 -1.61 8.24 -14.56
C ASN A 71 -1.25 7.23 -13.47
N PRO A 72 -1.99 7.19 -12.35
CA PRO A 72 -1.80 6.16 -11.35
C PRO A 72 -2.38 4.82 -11.83
N PHE A 73 -1.88 3.73 -11.24
CA PHE A 73 -2.35 2.38 -11.46
C PHE A 73 -2.49 1.63 -10.14
N GLN A 74 -3.34 0.61 -10.13
CA GLN A 74 -3.53 -0.25 -8.97
C GLN A 74 -2.60 -1.46 -9.05
N LEU A 75 -1.84 -1.73 -7.99
CA LEU A 75 -1.09 -2.97 -7.84
C LEU A 75 -1.96 -3.99 -7.10
N VAL A 76 -2.13 -5.16 -7.69
CA VAL A 76 -2.86 -6.28 -7.07
C VAL A 76 -1.90 -7.45 -6.96
N LEU A 77 -1.70 -7.89 -5.72
CA LEU A 77 -0.90 -9.06 -5.38
C LEU A 77 -1.84 -10.15 -4.85
N SER A 78 -1.56 -11.40 -5.18
CA SER A 78 -2.30 -12.54 -4.70
C SER A 78 -2.12 -12.70 -3.19
N PRO A 79 -3.18 -13.13 -2.49
CA PRO A 79 -3.09 -13.42 -1.06
C PRO A 79 -2.18 -14.62 -0.81
N GLU A 80 -1.64 -14.73 0.39
CA GLU A 80 -0.85 -15.90 0.88
C GLU A 80 0.49 -16.15 0.18
N GLU A 81 0.86 -15.31 -0.78
CA GLU A 81 2.18 -15.36 -1.41
C GLU A 81 3.25 -14.70 -0.55
N TYR A 82 4.44 -15.31 -0.50
CA TYR A 82 5.55 -14.84 0.36
C TYR A 82 6.02 -13.41 0.00
N TYR A 83 5.78 -12.99 -1.24
CA TYR A 83 6.14 -11.67 -1.77
C TYR A 83 5.02 -10.64 -1.60
N ASN A 84 3.90 -10.97 -0.96
CA ASN A 84 2.84 -10.00 -0.66
C ASN A 84 2.96 -9.52 0.81
N PRO A 85 3.72 -8.43 1.07
CA PRO A 85 3.89 -7.91 2.43
C PRO A 85 2.63 -7.19 2.95
N LEU A 86 1.60 -7.00 2.11
CA LEU A 86 0.39 -6.27 2.45
C LEU A 86 -0.71 -7.19 2.98
N TYR A 87 -0.62 -8.49 2.70
CA TYR A 87 -1.65 -9.45 3.06
C TYR A 87 -1.60 -9.84 4.52
N THR A 88 -2.78 -9.82 5.16
CA THR A 88 -3.00 -10.47 6.46
C THR A 88 -4.18 -11.44 6.31
N PRO A 89 -4.08 -12.69 6.80
CA PRO A 89 -5.10 -13.73 6.58
C PRO A 89 -6.38 -13.53 7.42
N ILE A 90 -7.10 -12.45 7.13
CA ILE A 90 -8.35 -12.05 7.79
C ILE A 90 -9.46 -12.03 6.74
N LYS A 91 -10.39 -12.99 6.85
CA LYS A 91 -11.47 -13.17 5.87
C LYS A 91 -12.60 -12.16 6.02
N THR A 92 -12.90 -11.78 7.26
CA THR A 92 -14.00 -10.85 7.59
C THR A 92 -13.52 -9.94 8.69
N CYS A 93 -13.59 -8.62 8.49
CA CYS A 93 -13.34 -7.63 9.52
C CYS A 93 -14.13 -6.36 9.19
N LYS A 94 -14.78 -5.78 10.20
CA LYS A 94 -15.68 -4.64 10.05
C LYS A 94 -15.39 -3.59 11.11
N LEU A 95 -15.71 -2.35 10.77
CA LEU A 95 -15.80 -1.27 11.73
C LEU A 95 -17.04 -1.45 12.62
N VAL A 96 -16.87 -1.30 13.93
CA VAL A 96 -18.01 -1.29 14.87
C VAL A 96 -18.77 0.03 14.77
N ASN A 97 -18.03 1.15 14.74
CA ASN A 97 -18.58 2.49 14.75
C ASN A 97 -18.17 3.26 13.51
N ARG A 98 -18.91 4.34 13.20
CA ARG A 98 -18.47 5.36 12.25
C ARG A 98 -17.11 5.92 12.68
N VAL A 99 -16.22 6.12 11.71
CA VAL A 99 -14.89 6.72 11.93
C VAL A 99 -14.85 8.04 11.19
N ASP A 100 -14.60 9.13 11.92
CA ASP A 100 -14.49 10.47 11.34
C ASP A 100 -13.04 10.78 10.90
N ILE A 101 -12.91 11.82 10.08
CA ILE A 101 -11.61 12.28 9.56
C ILE A 101 -10.73 12.74 10.74
N GLY A 102 -9.48 12.29 10.75
CA GLY A 102 -8.50 12.62 11.79
C GLY A 102 -8.47 11.65 12.96
N ASN A 103 -9.38 10.68 13.02
CA ASN A 103 -9.33 9.64 14.06
C ASN A 103 -8.12 8.73 13.85
N ASN A 104 -7.36 8.52 14.92
CA ASN A 104 -6.26 7.55 15.00
C ASN A 104 -6.68 6.23 15.64
N THR A 105 -7.92 6.13 16.15
CA THR A 105 -8.41 4.93 16.81
C THR A 105 -9.67 4.43 16.12
N ILE A 106 -9.75 3.11 15.96
CA ILE A 106 -10.92 2.42 15.40
C ILE A 106 -11.25 1.20 16.24
N THR A 107 -12.49 0.74 16.18
CA THR A 107 -12.92 -0.51 16.84
C THR A 107 -13.28 -1.52 15.76
N LEU A 108 -12.64 -2.69 15.82
CA LEU A 108 -12.77 -3.74 14.82
C LEU A 108 -13.57 -4.92 15.34
N THR A 109 -14.39 -5.54 14.48
CA THR A 109 -15.18 -6.73 14.81
C THR A 109 -15.31 -7.68 13.62
N GLY A 110 -15.92 -8.84 13.84
CA GLY A 110 -16.27 -9.79 12.78
C GLY A 110 -15.11 -10.67 12.29
N PHE A 111 -13.97 -10.67 13.00
CA PHE A 111 -12.85 -11.57 12.74
C PHE A 111 -12.65 -12.55 13.91
N SER A 112 -11.97 -13.66 13.63
CA SER A 112 -11.52 -14.64 14.62
C SER A 112 -10.01 -14.54 14.85
N GLY A 113 -9.56 -14.77 16.08
CA GLY A 113 -8.14 -14.73 16.43
C GLY A 113 -7.65 -13.32 16.76
N VAL A 114 -6.40 -13.04 16.40
CA VAL A 114 -5.71 -11.76 16.65
C VAL A 114 -5.22 -11.23 15.31
N ILE A 115 -5.47 -9.95 15.03
CA ILE A 115 -4.81 -9.24 13.94
C ILE A 115 -3.47 -8.73 14.50
N PRO A 116 -2.32 -9.18 14.00
CA PRO A 116 -1.04 -8.80 14.57
C PRO A 116 -0.73 -7.33 14.30
N ALA A 117 0.02 -6.70 15.21
CA ALA A 117 0.60 -5.38 15.00
C ALA A 117 1.38 -5.33 13.69
N GLY A 118 1.29 -4.21 12.97
CA GLY A 118 1.90 -4.04 11.65
C GLY A 118 1.04 -4.55 10.48
N SER A 119 -0.10 -5.19 10.73
CA SER A 119 -1.01 -5.60 9.66
C SER A 119 -1.50 -4.39 8.86
N MET A 120 -1.42 -4.48 7.54
CA MET A 120 -1.88 -3.43 6.65
C MET A 120 -3.31 -3.70 6.18
N PHE A 121 -4.10 -2.63 6.04
CA PHE A 121 -5.47 -2.72 5.58
C PHE A 121 -5.87 -1.47 4.81
N GLN A 122 -7.02 -1.56 4.14
CA GLN A 122 -7.63 -0.47 3.39
C GLN A 122 -9.10 -0.34 3.77
N PHE A 123 -9.54 0.92 3.97
CA PHE A 123 -10.95 1.23 4.16
C PHE A 123 -11.74 1.06 2.86
N PRO A 124 -13.05 0.77 2.92
CA PRO A 124 -13.84 0.51 1.71
C PRO A 124 -13.96 1.72 0.78
N ASN A 125 -13.89 2.94 1.32
CA ASN A 125 -14.03 4.19 0.56
C ASN A 125 -12.71 4.97 0.42
N ASP A 126 -11.56 4.30 0.59
CA ASP A 126 -10.26 4.95 0.55
C ASP A 126 -9.26 4.13 -0.29
N THR A 127 -8.33 4.81 -0.96
CA THR A 127 -7.19 4.19 -1.67
C THR A 127 -5.95 4.09 -0.79
N LYS A 128 -5.94 4.79 0.35
CA LYS A 128 -4.85 4.80 1.32
C LYS A 128 -4.72 3.47 2.05
N ILE A 129 -3.49 2.99 2.17
CA ILE A 129 -3.14 1.90 3.08
C ILE A 129 -2.88 2.43 4.49
N TYR A 130 -3.50 1.76 5.45
CA TYR A 130 -3.40 1.99 6.89
C TYR A 130 -2.73 0.78 7.55
N THR A 131 -2.08 1.03 8.68
CA THR A 131 -1.41 0.00 9.48
C THR A 131 -1.97 0.02 10.89
N VAL A 132 -2.28 -1.16 11.44
CA VAL A 132 -2.58 -1.28 12.88
C VAL A 132 -1.28 -1.26 13.68
N LEU A 133 -1.25 -0.48 14.75
CA LEU A 133 -0.03 -0.32 15.56
C LEU A 133 0.09 -1.37 16.67
N ASP A 134 -1.03 -1.93 17.11
CA ASP A 134 -1.10 -2.92 18.18
C ASP A 134 -1.84 -4.18 17.73
N ASP A 135 -1.62 -5.28 18.45
CA ASP A 135 -2.39 -6.52 18.29
C ASP A 135 -3.87 -6.26 18.57
N VAL A 136 -4.73 -6.62 17.62
CA VAL A 136 -6.18 -6.34 17.70
C VAL A 136 -6.95 -7.61 18.05
N ARG A 137 -7.82 -7.49 19.05
CA ARG A 137 -8.82 -8.50 19.37
C ARG A 137 -10.20 -8.02 18.93
N SER A 138 -11.09 -8.96 18.66
CA SER A 138 -12.44 -8.60 18.23
C SER A 138 -13.16 -7.76 19.29
N ASN A 139 -13.84 -6.71 18.85
CA ASN A 139 -14.49 -5.67 19.66
C ASN A 139 -13.53 -4.84 20.55
N SER A 140 -12.24 -4.79 20.26
CA SER A 140 -11.30 -3.87 20.93
C SER A 140 -11.04 -2.62 20.08
N SER A 141 -10.76 -1.50 20.77
CA SER A 141 -10.19 -0.32 20.12
C SER A 141 -8.71 -0.59 19.79
N VAL A 142 -8.25 -0.10 18.65
CA VAL A 142 -6.86 -0.18 18.19
C VAL A 142 -6.43 1.17 17.62
N GLU A 143 -5.16 1.53 17.80
CA GLU A 143 -4.54 2.66 17.12
C GLU A 143 -4.12 2.29 15.69
N ILE A 144 -4.39 3.19 14.76
CA ILE A 144 -4.04 3.07 13.34
C ILE A 144 -3.15 4.22 12.90
N PHE A 145 -2.32 3.93 11.92
CA PHE A 145 -1.49 4.94 11.27
C PHE A 145 -1.57 4.83 9.75
N PRO A 146 -1.74 5.93 9.01
CA PRO A 146 -1.97 7.30 9.50
C PRO A 146 -3.41 7.48 10.03
N ALA A 147 -3.71 8.69 10.48
CA ALA A 147 -5.07 9.11 10.82
C ALA A 147 -6.04 8.87 9.65
N CYS A 148 -7.28 8.49 9.97
CA CYS A 148 -8.32 8.28 8.98
C CYS A 148 -8.54 9.53 8.10
N ARG A 149 -8.42 9.39 6.77
CA ARG A 149 -8.47 10.52 5.84
C ARG A 149 -9.86 10.87 5.35
N PHE A 150 -10.75 9.89 5.30
CA PHE A 150 -12.14 10.04 4.85
C PHE A 150 -13.06 9.42 5.88
N THR A 151 -14.25 10.00 6.05
CA THR A 151 -15.25 9.41 6.94
C THR A 151 -15.63 8.02 6.46
N GLN A 152 -15.59 7.05 7.38
CA GLN A 152 -15.99 5.68 7.10
C GLN A 152 -17.31 5.35 7.80
N PRO A 153 -18.25 4.68 7.10
CA PRO A 153 -19.51 4.27 7.71
C PRO A 153 -19.26 3.19 8.77
N GLU A 154 -20.17 3.12 9.73
CA GLU A 154 -20.28 1.95 10.62
C GLU A 154 -20.49 0.67 9.80
N ASN A 155 -20.06 -0.47 10.33
CA ASN A 155 -20.13 -1.78 9.66
C ASN A 155 -19.39 -1.86 8.31
N GLY A 156 -18.55 -0.87 7.97
CA GLY A 156 -17.72 -0.90 6.78
C GLY A 156 -16.74 -2.06 6.81
N ASN A 157 -16.69 -2.86 5.74
CA ASN A 157 -15.77 -3.98 5.60
C ASN A 157 -14.35 -3.47 5.32
N LEU A 158 -13.38 -3.94 6.09
CA LEU A 158 -11.96 -3.64 5.87
C LEU A 158 -11.34 -4.68 4.95
N ASN A 159 -10.44 -4.23 4.09
CA ASN A 159 -9.68 -5.10 3.19
C ASN A 159 -8.26 -5.32 3.75
N PHE A 160 -7.97 -6.57 4.17
CA PHE A 160 -6.64 -7.01 4.62
C PHE A 160 -5.79 -7.67 3.51
N ASN A 161 -6.21 -7.51 2.25
CA ASN A 161 -5.36 -7.66 1.07
C ASN A 161 -5.43 -6.35 0.24
N PRO A 162 -4.93 -5.23 0.79
CA PRO A 162 -5.11 -3.94 0.17
C PRO A 162 -4.40 -3.89 -1.18
N SER A 163 -5.01 -3.19 -2.13
CA SER A 163 -4.49 -3.06 -3.50
C SER A 163 -4.11 -1.59 -3.72
N PRO A 164 -2.85 -1.20 -3.43
CA PRO A 164 -2.45 0.19 -3.39
C PRO A 164 -2.59 0.85 -4.75
N MET A 165 -2.97 2.13 -4.71
CA MET A 165 -2.87 3.01 -5.87
C MET A 165 -1.46 3.59 -5.93
N LEU A 166 -0.74 3.31 -7.01
CA LEU A 166 0.66 3.64 -7.19
C LEU A 166 0.88 4.51 -8.43
N ARG A 167 2.00 5.23 -8.43
CA ARG A 167 2.52 5.99 -9.56
C ARG A 167 4.01 5.76 -9.67
N LEU A 168 4.53 5.75 -10.89
CA LEU A 168 5.96 5.58 -11.11
C LEU A 168 6.75 6.75 -10.50
N VAL A 169 7.97 6.46 -10.04
CA VAL A 169 8.90 7.49 -9.58
C VAL A 169 9.55 8.22 -10.73
N GLU A 170 9.57 7.69 -11.95
CA GLU A 170 10.20 8.31 -13.11
C GLU A 170 9.26 8.39 -14.32
N ASP A 171 9.55 9.33 -15.23
CA ASP A 171 8.76 9.55 -16.45
C ASP A 171 9.28 8.78 -17.66
N SER A 172 10.54 8.37 -17.63
CA SER A 172 11.17 7.60 -18.68
C SER A 172 11.19 6.12 -18.34
N PHE A 173 10.93 5.28 -19.34
CA PHE A 173 11.09 3.84 -19.21
C PHE A 173 11.75 3.28 -20.47
N LYS A 174 12.70 2.36 -20.30
CA LYS A 174 13.39 1.68 -21.40
C LYS A 174 12.97 0.23 -21.43
N VAL A 175 12.35 -0.19 -22.53
CA VAL A 175 12.04 -1.59 -22.82
C VAL A 175 13.21 -2.20 -23.61
N LYS A 176 13.82 -3.25 -23.06
CA LYS A 176 14.71 -4.17 -23.78
C LYS A 176 13.88 -5.32 -24.37
N TYR A 177 14.24 -5.74 -25.58
CA TYR A 177 13.59 -6.84 -26.29
C TYR A 177 14.50 -8.07 -26.27
N GLU A 178 14.73 -8.60 -25.06
CA GLU A 178 15.59 -9.76 -24.81
C GLU A 178 14.76 -10.91 -24.22
N LYS A 179 15.31 -12.12 -24.20
CA LYS A 179 14.64 -13.28 -23.62
C LYS A 179 14.71 -13.20 -22.09
N ALA A 180 13.58 -13.41 -21.41
CA ALA A 180 13.47 -13.39 -19.94
C ALA A 180 14.04 -12.10 -19.32
N THR A 181 13.37 -10.97 -19.55
CA THR A 181 13.84 -9.66 -19.07
C THR A 181 13.16 -9.29 -17.76
N GLU A 182 13.94 -8.78 -16.81
CA GLU A 182 13.48 -8.29 -15.52
C GLU A 182 13.50 -6.75 -15.48
N TYR A 183 12.45 -6.16 -14.90
CA TYR A 183 12.33 -4.72 -14.72
C TYR A 183 12.01 -4.39 -13.27
N LYS A 184 12.94 -3.72 -12.60
CA LYS A 184 12.69 -3.16 -11.27
C LYS A 184 11.90 -1.84 -11.41
N LEU A 185 10.70 -1.79 -10.86
CA LEU A 185 9.86 -0.60 -10.83
C LEU A 185 9.89 0.02 -9.43
N SER A 186 10.26 1.30 -9.36
CA SER A 186 10.11 2.10 -8.15
C SER A 186 8.86 2.98 -8.27
N THR A 187 8.00 2.90 -7.26
CA THR A 187 6.68 3.52 -7.25
C THR A 187 6.40 4.22 -5.94
N MET A 188 5.49 5.19 -5.98
CA MET A 188 5.00 5.90 -4.81
C MET A 188 3.48 5.79 -4.75
N GLU A 189 2.96 5.62 -3.54
CA GLU A 189 1.53 5.63 -3.27
C GLU A 189 0.92 6.99 -3.60
N VAL A 190 -0.25 6.94 -4.24
CA VAL A 190 -1.07 8.10 -4.60
C VAL A 190 -2.44 7.95 -3.97
N ILE A 191 -2.96 9.05 -3.44
CA ILE A 191 -4.23 9.12 -2.74
C ILE A 191 -5.07 10.18 -3.42
#